data_AF-A0A968IMH1-F1
#
_entry.id   AF-A0A968IMH1-F1
#
_cell.length_a   1.000
_cell.length_b   1.000
_cell.length_c   1.000
_cell.angle_alpha   90.00
_cell.angle_beta   90.00
_cell.angle_gamma   90.00
#
_symmetry.space_group_name_H-M   'P 1'
#
loop_
_entity.id
_entity.type
_entity.pdbx_description
1 polymer ?
#
loop_
_entity_poly.entity_id
_entity_poly.type
_entity_poly.pdbx_seq_one_letter_code
_entity_poly.pdbx_strand_id
1 'polypeptide(L)'
;VVGDSGGIVSRGFCPICGSRLFSKPPIPELIGIMAGSLDDPSGFQPGMDLYTASAQLWDYMNPDLPKYAKFPPPNNVVAADC
;
A
#
# COMPACT_ATOMS: atom_id res chain seq x y z
N VAL A 1 2.88 -3.90 -13.25
CA VAL A 1 4.31 -3.84 -12.90
C VAL A 1 4.70 -5.11 -12.17
N VAL A 2 5.93 -5.59 -12.34
CA VAL A 2 6.40 -6.80 -11.64
C VAL A 2 6.90 -6.39 -10.25
N GLY A 3 6.40 -7.06 -9.21
CA GLY A 3 6.82 -6.87 -7.83
C GLY A 3 8.08 -7.66 -7.48
N ASP A 4 8.62 -7.46 -6.29
CA ASP A 4 9.82 -8.13 -5.78
C ASP A 4 9.61 -9.65 -5.54
N SER A 5 8.36 -10.09 -5.41
CA SER A 5 7.99 -11.50 -5.41
C SER A 5 7.91 -12.14 -6.80
N GLY A 6 8.15 -11.38 -7.87
CA GLY A 6 7.94 -11.80 -9.26
C GLY A 6 6.47 -11.75 -9.71
N GLY A 7 5.54 -11.47 -8.80
CA GLY A 7 4.12 -11.35 -9.09
C GLY A 7 3.76 -10.04 -9.82
N ILE A 8 2.68 -10.07 -10.60
CA ILE A 8 2.19 -8.89 -11.33
C ILE A 8 1.27 -8.07 -10.42
N VAL A 9 1.62 -6.80 -10.22
CA VAL A 9 0.78 -5.79 -9.57
C VAL A 9 0.18 -4.89 -10.63
N SER A 10 -1.15 -4.84 -10.69
CA SER A 10 -1.90 -3.94 -11.58
C SER A 10 -2.24 -2.64 -10.86
N ARG A 11 -2.31 -1.52 -11.59
CA ARG A 11 -2.69 -0.20 -11.06
C ARG A 11 -3.91 0.31 -11.82
N GLY A 12 -4.90 0.83 -11.10
CA GLY A 12 -6.11 1.43 -11.68
C GLY A 12 -6.04 2.95 -11.63
N PHE A 13 -6.46 3.59 -12.72
CA PHE A 13 -6.43 5.05 -12.89
C PHE A 13 -7.79 5.57 -13.35
N CYS A 14 -8.13 6.80 -12.97
CA CYS A 14 -9.28 7.51 -13.49
C CYS A 14 -9.05 7.83 -14.99
N PRO A 15 -9.96 7.45 -15.89
CA PRO A 15 -9.78 7.69 -17.33
C PRO A 15 -9.92 9.16 -17.73
N ILE A 16 -10.46 10.01 -16.85
CA ILE A 16 -10.70 11.44 -17.13
C ILE A 16 -9.52 12.30 -16.71
N CYS A 17 -9.01 12.14 -15.48
CA CYS A 17 -7.96 12.99 -14.92
C CYS A 17 -6.59 12.29 -14.74
N GLY A 18 -6.53 10.97 -14.92
CA GLY A 18 -5.29 10.20 -14.77
C GLY A 18 -4.87 9.90 -13.33
N SER A 19 -5.64 10.34 -12.32
CA SER A 19 -5.34 10.03 -10.90
C SER A 19 -5.33 8.53 -10.64
N ARG A 20 -4.37 8.06 -9.84
CA ARG A 20 -4.29 6.66 -9.42
C ARG A 20 -5.30 6.39 -8.30
N LEU A 21 -6.11 5.36 -8.45
CA LEU A 21 -7.18 5.00 -7.50
C LEU A 21 -6.93 3.65 -6.84
N PHE A 22 -6.45 2.66 -7.61
CA PHE A 22 -6.38 1.27 -7.15
C PHE A 22 -4.99 0.65 -7.34
N SER A 23 -4.69 -0.35 -6.51
CA SER A 23 -3.58 -1.28 -6.68
C SER A 23 -4.09 -2.71 -6.46
N LYS A 24 -3.88 -3.59 -7.44
CA LYS A 24 -4.29 -5.00 -7.36
C LYS A 24 -3.05 -5.89 -7.36
N PRO A 25 -2.59 -6.38 -6.20
CA PRO A 25 -1.54 -7.39 -6.13
C PRO A 25 -2.06 -8.75 -6.65
N PRO A 26 -1.18 -9.74 -6.85
CA PRO A 26 -1.58 -11.09 -7.23
C PRO A 26 -2.14 -11.89 -6.03
N ILE A 27 -2.94 -11.24 -5.19
CA ILE A 27 -3.59 -11.79 -4.00
C ILE A 27 -5.10 -11.60 -4.22
N PRO A 28 -5.88 -12.67 -4.47
CA PRO A 28 -7.27 -12.56 -4.94
C PRO A 28 -8.18 -11.67 -4.07
N GLU A 29 -8.05 -11.78 -2.75
CA GLU A 29 -8.92 -11.09 -1.76
C GLU A 29 -8.39 -9.71 -1.35
N LEU A 30 -7.33 -9.21 -2.00
CA LEU A 30 -6.71 -7.93 -1.64
C LEU A 30 -6.80 -6.91 -2.77
N ILE A 31 -7.37 -5.75 -2.45
CA ILE A 31 -7.30 -4.55 -3.28
C ILE A 31 -6.81 -3.38 -2.42
N GLY A 32 -5.84 -2.63 -2.94
CA GLY A 32 -5.39 -1.38 -2.34
C GLY A 32 -6.18 -0.22 -2.94
N ILE A 33 -6.69 0.66 -2.08
CA ILE A 33 -7.32 1.94 -2.44
C ILE A 33 -6.34 3.05 -2.06
N MET A 34 -6.19 4.08 -2.90
CA MET A 34 -5.41 5.26 -2.54
C MET A 34 -6.19 6.08 -1.50
N ALA A 35 -5.69 6.16 -0.26
CA ALA A 35 -6.36 6.91 0.82
C ALA A 35 -6.66 8.37 0.44
N GLY A 36 -5.75 9.03 -0.30
CA GLY A 36 -5.94 10.40 -0.77
C GLY A 36 -7.02 10.59 -1.84
N SER A 37 -7.64 9.52 -2.36
CA SER A 37 -8.79 9.61 -3.26
C SER A 37 -10.14 9.45 -2.56
N LEU A 38 -10.16 9.32 -1.23
CA LEU A 38 -11.40 9.29 -0.45
C LEU A 38 -11.97 10.71 -0.30
N ASP A 39 -13.30 10.82 -0.27
CA ASP A 39 -13.98 12.10 -0.04
C ASP A 39 -13.66 12.68 1.35
N ASP A 40 -13.54 11.80 2.35
CA ASP A 40 -13.03 12.13 3.68
C ASP A 40 -11.85 11.21 4.03
N PRO A 41 -10.60 11.66 3.82
CA PRO A 41 -9.41 10.88 4.15
C PRO A 41 -9.05 10.94 5.65
N SER A 42 -9.73 11.78 6.46
CA SER A 42 -9.36 11.99 7.87
C SER A 42 -9.57 10.75 8.75
N GLY A 43 -10.42 9.82 8.32
CA GLY A 43 -10.64 8.54 8.99
C GLY A 43 -9.53 7.51 8.78
N PHE A 44 -8.64 7.71 7.80
CA PHE A 44 -7.55 6.76 7.53
C PHE A 44 -6.38 6.97 8.51
N GLN A 45 -6.08 5.93 9.29
CA GLN A 45 -4.92 5.90 10.18
C GLN A 45 -3.95 4.82 9.70
N PRO A 46 -2.70 5.17 9.31
CA PRO A 46 -1.73 4.17 8.89
C PRO A 46 -1.42 3.18 10.02
N GLY A 47 -1.52 1.89 9.74
CA GLY A 47 -1.19 0.83 10.71
C GLY A 47 0.25 0.32 10.62
N MET A 48 0.93 0.55 9.49
CA MET A 48 2.28 0.02 9.22
C MET A 48 2.90 0.71 8.00
N ASP A 49 4.23 0.67 7.91
CA ASP A 49 4.95 1.05 6.69
C ASP A 49 5.59 -0.17 6.04
N LEU A 50 5.37 -0.30 4.73
CA LEU A 50 5.88 -1.39 3.90
C LEU A 50 6.94 -0.87 2.93
N TYR A 51 7.87 -1.75 2.54
CA TYR A 51 8.95 -1.44 1.59
C TYR A 51 9.92 -0.35 2.05
N THR A 52 10.17 -0.27 3.36
CA THR A 52 11.03 0.76 3.96
C THR A 52 12.49 0.70 3.50
N ALA A 53 12.96 -0.44 2.99
CA ALA A 53 14.30 -0.57 2.41
C ALA A 53 14.49 0.24 1.12
N SER A 54 13.38 0.58 0.44
CA SER A 54 13.36 1.41 -0.77
C SER A 54 12.82 2.82 -0.50
N ALA A 55 12.60 3.17 0.78
CA ALA A 55 12.11 4.47 1.17
C ALA A 55 13.06 5.58 0.73
N GLN A 56 12.49 6.70 0.33
CA GLN A 56 13.27 7.89 0.00
C GLN A 56 13.62 8.66 1.27
N LEU A 57 14.76 9.34 1.29
CA LEU A 57 15.25 10.06 2.48
C LEU A 57 14.32 11.20 2.93
N TRP A 58 13.46 11.70 2.05
CA TRP A 58 12.50 12.77 2.34
C TRP A 58 11.18 12.25 2.93
N ASP A 59 10.95 10.93 2.96
CA ASP A 59 9.70 10.35 3.41
C ASP A 59 9.62 10.34 4.94
N TYR A 60 8.65 11.04 5.49
CA TYR A 60 8.42 11.07 6.94
C TYR A 60 7.49 9.92 7.32
N MET A 61 8.00 8.99 8.13
CA MET A 61 7.24 7.86 8.66
C MET A 61 7.04 8.04 10.17
N ASN A 62 5.83 7.76 10.66
CA ASN A 62 5.56 7.78 12.10
C ASN A 62 6.45 6.75 12.81
N PRO A 63 7.35 7.13 13.74
CA PRO A 63 8.30 6.21 14.38
C PRO A 63 7.65 5.09 15.18
N ASP A 64 6.39 5.28 15.62
CA ASP A 64 5.68 4.32 16.47
C ASP A 64 5.03 3.17 15.68
N LEU A 65 4.96 3.27 14.34
CA LEU A 65 4.36 2.23 13.51
C LEU A 65 5.36 1.12 13.15
N PRO A 66 4.92 -0.14 13.06
CA PRO A 66 5.72 -1.23 12.52
C PRO A 66 6.32 -0.90 11.14
N LYS A 67 7.61 -1.22 10.97
CA LYS A 67 8.38 -0.99 9.74
C LYS A 67 8.78 -2.31 9.12
N TYR A 68 8.40 -2.53 7.86
CA TYR A 68 8.78 -3.72 7.10
C TYR A 68 9.58 -3.35 5.86
N ALA A 69 10.79 -3.90 5.76
CA ALA A 69 11.70 -3.68 4.63
C ALA A 69 11.09 -4.10 3.28
N LYS A 70 10.17 -5.08 3.28
CA LYS A 70 9.45 -5.63 2.12
C LYS A 70 8.02 -6.01 2.54
N PHE A 71 7.20 -6.49 1.61
CA PHE A 71 5.89 -7.06 1.95
C PHE A 71 6.04 -8.27 2.88
N PRO A 72 5.34 -8.32 4.03
CA PRO A 72 5.46 -9.43 4.97
C PRO A 72 4.88 -10.74 4.38
N PRO A 73 5.41 -11.90 4.78
CA PRO A 73 4.86 -13.18 4.34
C PRO A 73 3.42 -13.39 4.84
N PRO A 74 2.61 -14.23 4.17
CA PRO A 74 1.20 -14.47 4.49
C PRO A 74 0.91 -14.83 5.96
N ASN A 75 1.86 -15.45 6.66
CA ASN A 75 1.69 -15.85 8.05
C ASN A 75 1.87 -14.69 9.05
N ASN A 76 2.31 -13.52 8.57
CA ASN A 76 2.56 -12.31 9.35
C ASN A 76 1.71 -11.12 8.87
N VAL A 77 0.86 -11.30 7.85
CA VAL A 77 -0.31 -10.44 7.69
C VAL A 77 -1.29 -10.84 8.77
N VAL A 78 -1.05 -10.30 9.98
CA VAL A 78 -2.20 -9.84 10.76
C VAL A 78 -3.00 -9.03 9.76
N ALA A 79 -4.23 -9.44 9.50
CA ALA A 79 -5.26 -8.49 9.13
C ALA A 79 -5.24 -7.44 10.24
N ALA A 80 -4.33 -6.47 10.13
CA ALA A 80 -4.51 -5.20 10.77
C ALA A 80 -5.84 -4.75 10.20
N ASP A 81 -6.81 -4.59 11.09
CA ASP A 81 -8.19 -4.23 10.83
C ASP A 81 -8.26 -2.89 10.05
N CYS A 82 -7.89 -2.93 8.77
CA CYS A 82 -8.15 -1.90 7.79
C CYS A 82 -9.66 -1.79 7.56
#